data_AF-A0A963IAR7-F1
#
_entry.id   AF-A0A963IAR7-F1
#
_cell.length_a   1.000
_cell.length_b   1.000
_cell.length_c   1.000
_cell.angle_alpha   90.00
_cell.angle_beta   90.00
_cell.angle_gamma   90.00
#
_symmetry.space_group_name_H-M   'P 1'
#
loop_
_entity.id
_entity.type
_entity.pdbx_description
1 polymer ?
#
loop_
_entity_poly.entity_id
_entity_poly.type
_entity_poly.pdbx_seq_one_letter_code
_entity_poly.pdbx_strand_id
1 'polypeptide(L)'
;MEKTKITVKIYEPLLRSFDSQLAGLCIKRDAFVNKMLRIETVELARELKGKRLSSAARRYIAGELKRLGTVPVNIVVDKAVATELNAVVQEANIVRDAFINRLIIFLRSNSKVLKALKLPEGVDQSEFNESIEAMPTSPLRAMEAAQQDPLGYLRLACEERHNSGLYLLRMSPSMDGVACYLDDTEVPGSEAAMEMEAALKDLEAALNDFEEKMSGSQS
;
A
#
# COMPACT_ATOMS: atom_id res chain seq x y z
N MET A 1 -16.20 22.77 9.48
CA MET A 1 -15.29 21.84 10.17
C MET A 1 -13.94 22.54 10.33
N GLU A 2 -13.33 22.45 11.51
CA GLU A 2 -12.01 23.04 11.79
C GLU A 2 -10.96 22.41 10.88
N LYS A 3 -10.19 23.23 10.16
CA LYS A 3 -9.13 22.79 9.26
C LYS A 3 -7.78 22.83 9.97
N THR A 4 -6.89 21.91 9.61
CA THR A 4 -5.50 21.87 10.07
C THR A 4 -4.57 21.53 8.91
N LYS A 5 -3.28 21.82 9.08
CA LYS A 5 -2.25 21.59 8.08
C LYS A 5 -1.37 20.42 8.54
N ILE A 6 -1.26 19.39 7.72
CA ILE A 6 -0.30 18.30 7.93
C ILE A 6 0.85 18.46 6.93
N THR A 7 2.07 18.22 7.40
CA THR A 7 3.27 18.17 6.56
C THR A 7 3.66 16.71 6.36
N VAL A 8 3.80 16.30 5.11
CA VAL A 8 4.06 14.92 4.71
C VAL A 8 5.14 14.89 3.63
N LYS A 9 5.95 13.84 3.59
CA LYS A 9 7.00 13.68 2.58
C LYS A 9 6.52 12.80 1.45
N ILE A 10 6.50 13.31 0.23
CA ILE A 10 5.98 12.60 -0.95
C ILE A 10 7.11 12.43 -1.97
N TYR A 11 7.21 11.25 -2.57
CA TYR A 11 8.13 10.96 -3.66
C TYR A 11 7.89 11.94 -4.82
N GLU A 12 8.92 12.70 -5.19
CA GLU A 12 8.74 13.90 -6.00
C GLU A 12 8.13 13.64 -7.39
N PRO A 13 8.53 12.61 -8.17
CA PRO A 13 7.89 12.27 -9.43
C PRO A 13 6.42 11.84 -9.28
N LEU A 14 6.08 11.16 -8.18
CA LEU A 14 4.71 10.78 -7.87
C LEU A 14 3.86 12.04 -7.61
N LEU A 15 4.36 12.97 -6.79
CA LEU A 15 3.68 14.24 -6.52
C LEU A 15 3.46 15.06 -7.80
N ARG A 16 4.51 15.27 -8.61
CA ARG A 16 4.40 16.06 -9.84
C ARG A 16 3.34 15.51 -10.78
N SER A 17 3.35 14.21 -10.99
CA SER A 17 2.37 13.57 -11.86
C SER A 17 0.95 13.62 -11.24
N PHE A 18 0.83 13.53 -9.91
CA PHE A 18 -0.42 13.70 -9.16
C PHE A 18 -1.04 15.07 -9.29
N ASP A 19 -0.25 16.12 -9.06
CA ASP A 19 -0.70 17.48 -9.23
C ASP A 19 -1.11 17.74 -10.70
N SER A 20 -0.36 17.22 -11.67
CA SER A 20 -0.69 17.36 -13.10
C SER A 20 -2.02 16.69 -13.47
N GLN A 21 -2.31 15.49 -12.96
CA GLN A 21 -3.54 14.78 -13.28
C GLN A 21 -4.75 15.46 -12.62
N LEU A 22 -4.62 15.88 -11.36
CA LEU A 22 -5.68 16.61 -10.66
C LEU A 22 -5.99 17.94 -11.34
N ALA A 23 -4.97 18.67 -11.78
CA ALA A 23 -5.15 19.91 -12.54
C ALA A 23 -5.90 19.66 -13.85
N GLY A 24 -5.55 18.61 -14.59
CA GLY A 24 -6.26 18.21 -15.82
C GLY A 24 -7.71 17.80 -15.60
N LEU A 25 -8.05 17.33 -14.40
CA LEU A 25 -9.42 16.96 -13.98
C LEU A 25 -10.17 18.11 -13.28
N CYS A 26 -9.56 19.31 -13.17
CA CYS A 26 -10.12 20.45 -12.44
C CYS A 26 -10.40 20.16 -10.95
N ILE A 27 -9.61 19.29 -10.31
CA ILE A 27 -9.79 18.88 -8.92
C ILE A 27 -8.80 19.63 -8.01
N LYS A 28 -9.31 20.22 -6.92
CA LYS A 28 -8.46 20.82 -5.87
C LYS A 28 -7.83 19.73 -5.00
N ARG A 29 -6.50 19.62 -5.03
CA ARG A 29 -5.72 18.59 -4.31
C ARG A 29 -6.11 18.42 -2.85
N ASP A 30 -6.02 19.48 -2.05
CA ASP A 30 -6.20 19.38 -0.60
C ASP A 30 -7.63 18.92 -0.24
N ALA A 31 -8.64 19.39 -0.99
CA ALA A 31 -10.02 18.95 -0.81
C ALA A 31 -10.20 17.47 -1.18
N PHE A 32 -9.59 17.05 -2.29
CA PHE A 32 -9.62 15.66 -2.75
C PHE A 32 -8.90 14.73 -1.78
N VAL A 33 -7.65 15.02 -1.43
CA VAL A 33 -6.85 14.20 -0.48
C VAL A 33 -7.53 14.15 0.89
N ASN A 34 -8.10 15.25 1.38
CA ASN A 34 -8.88 15.22 2.62
C ASN A 34 -10.06 14.24 2.57
N LYS A 35 -10.78 14.18 1.44
CA LYS A 35 -11.88 13.23 1.24
C LYS A 35 -11.36 11.80 1.15
N MET A 36 -10.28 11.55 0.42
CA MET A 36 -9.67 10.23 0.30
C MET A 36 -9.16 9.73 1.66
N LEU A 37 -8.43 10.56 2.40
CA LEU A 37 -7.92 10.22 3.74
C LEU A 37 -9.04 9.88 4.72
N ARG A 38 -10.18 10.57 4.65
CA ARG A 38 -11.32 10.27 5.52
C ARG A 38 -11.82 8.82 5.35
N ILE A 39 -11.85 8.32 4.12
CA ILE A 39 -12.34 6.98 3.80
C ILE A 39 -11.22 5.96 4.07
N GLU A 40 -10.06 6.21 3.48
CA GLU A 40 -8.97 5.25 3.45
C GLU A 40 -8.25 5.08 4.79
N THR A 41 -8.35 6.04 5.71
CA THR A 41 -7.86 5.87 7.09
C THR A 41 -8.66 4.81 7.85
N VAL A 42 -9.97 4.71 7.60
CA VAL A 42 -10.83 3.68 8.21
C VAL A 42 -10.45 2.30 7.70
N GLU A 43 -10.26 2.17 6.39
CA GLU A 43 -9.83 0.92 5.75
C GLU A 43 -8.42 0.51 6.18
N LEU A 44 -7.49 1.46 6.26
CA LEU A 44 -6.15 1.22 6.79
C LEU A 44 -6.21 0.66 8.23
N ALA A 45 -7.04 1.25 9.10
CA ALA A 45 -7.21 0.77 10.47
C ALA A 45 -7.79 -0.64 10.52
N ARG A 46 -8.77 -0.94 9.65
CA ARG A 46 -9.38 -2.27 9.51
C ARG A 46 -8.33 -3.32 9.14
N GLU A 47 -7.52 -3.04 8.13
CA GLU A 47 -6.50 -3.97 7.64
C GLU A 47 -5.33 -4.15 8.62
N LEU A 48 -4.93 -3.10 9.35
CA LEU A 48 -3.85 -3.15 10.33
C LEU A 48 -4.28 -3.70 11.70
N LYS A 49 -5.54 -4.12 11.87
CA LYS A 49 -6.03 -4.61 13.16
C LYS A 49 -5.16 -5.77 13.67
N GLY A 50 -4.61 -5.61 14.87
CA GLY A 50 -3.72 -6.59 15.50
C GLY A 50 -2.30 -6.64 14.93
N LYS A 51 -1.96 -5.75 13.99
CA LYS A 51 -0.62 -5.62 13.40
C LYS A 51 0.05 -4.36 13.90
N ARG A 52 1.34 -4.47 14.23
CA ARG A 52 2.16 -3.33 14.64
C ARG A 52 3.55 -3.52 14.08
N LEU A 53 4.07 -2.53 13.36
CA LEU A 53 5.44 -2.56 12.89
C LEU A 53 6.41 -2.57 14.08
N SER A 54 7.46 -3.37 13.97
CA SER A 54 8.61 -3.23 14.85
C SER A 54 9.31 -1.89 14.63
N SER A 55 10.16 -1.50 15.59
CA SER A 55 10.98 -0.30 15.44
C SER A 55 12.01 -0.44 14.31
N ALA A 56 12.45 -1.66 14.00
CA ALA A 56 13.38 -1.95 12.91
C ALA A 56 12.70 -1.78 11.55
N ALA A 57 11.54 -2.43 11.37
CA ALA A 57 10.72 -2.33 10.15
C ALA A 57 10.31 -0.87 9.86
N ARG A 58 9.81 -0.15 10.87
CA ARG A 58 9.45 1.28 10.73
C ARG A 58 10.65 2.12 10.27
N ARG A 59 11.83 1.89 10.84
CA ARG A 59 13.05 2.62 10.49
C ARG A 59 13.50 2.30 9.07
N TYR A 60 13.44 1.03 8.69
CA TYR A 60 13.78 0.56 7.36
C TYR A 60 12.87 1.23 6.30
N ILE A 61 11.54 1.15 6.47
CA ILE A 61 10.57 1.80 5.56
C ILE A 61 10.83 3.31 5.46
N ALA A 62 11.07 3.99 6.58
CA ALA A 62 11.38 5.43 6.57
C ALA A 62 12.70 5.74 5.82
N GLY A 63 13.69 4.86 5.92
CA GLY A 63 14.96 4.94 5.21
C GLY A 63 14.80 4.75 3.70
N GLU A 64 14.08 3.71 3.30
CA GLU A 64 13.76 3.43 1.89
C GLU A 64 12.97 4.58 1.26
N LEU A 65 11.95 5.10 1.97
CA LEU A 65 11.18 6.24 1.49
C LEU A 65 12.07 7.47 1.26
N LYS A 66 13.01 7.72 2.17
CA LYS A 66 13.96 8.83 2.01
C LYS A 66 14.85 8.62 0.78
N ARG A 67 15.31 7.39 0.52
CA ARG A 67 16.15 7.03 -0.64
C ARG A 67 15.45 7.24 -1.98
N LEU A 68 14.12 7.07 -2.02
CA LEU A 68 13.33 7.36 -3.23
C LEU A 68 13.42 8.84 -3.66
N GLY A 69 13.72 9.77 -2.76
CA GLY A 69 13.77 11.20 -3.06
C GLY A 69 12.42 11.89 -2.83
N THR A 70 12.21 12.34 -1.60
CA THR A 70 10.94 12.95 -1.17
C THR A 70 11.05 14.45 -0.97
N VAL A 71 9.94 15.15 -1.22
CA VAL A 71 9.78 16.58 -0.94
C VAL A 71 8.69 16.79 0.13
N PRO A 72 8.87 17.75 1.05
CA PRO A 72 7.84 18.08 2.02
C PRO A 72 6.68 18.81 1.35
N VAL A 73 5.46 18.32 1.59
CA VAL A 73 4.22 18.89 1.07
C VAL A 73 3.30 19.17 2.25
N ASN A 74 2.64 20.31 2.18
CA ASN A 74 1.60 20.64 3.13
C ASN A 74 0.23 20.37 2.54
N ILE A 75 -0.62 19.70 3.32
CA ILE A 75 -1.98 19.36 2.93
C ILE A 75 -2.94 19.88 4.00
N VAL A 76 -3.93 20.65 3.59
CA VAL A 76 -4.98 21.14 4.47
C VAL A 76 -6.10 20.11 4.55
N VAL A 77 -6.35 19.59 5.75
CA VAL A 77 -7.34 18.56 6.04
C VAL A 77 -8.26 19.00 7.18
N ASP A 78 -9.37 18.31 7.37
CA ASP A 78 -10.18 18.44 8.58
C ASP A 78 -9.38 17.95 9.79
N LYS A 79 -9.51 18.65 10.92
CA LYS A 79 -8.84 18.27 12.16
C LYS A 79 -9.19 16.85 12.61
N ALA A 80 -10.45 16.44 12.44
CA ALA A 80 -10.89 15.07 12.73
C ALA A 80 -10.11 14.02 11.91
N VAL A 81 -9.98 14.25 10.59
CA VAL A 81 -9.23 13.35 9.70
C VAL A 81 -7.75 13.27 10.10
N ALA A 82 -7.14 14.42 10.45
CA ALA A 82 -5.76 14.42 10.93
C ALA A 82 -5.61 13.65 12.26
N THR A 83 -6.54 13.80 13.19
CA THR A 83 -6.55 13.09 14.47
C THR A 83 -6.70 11.58 14.26
N GLU A 84 -7.66 11.15 13.46
CA GLU A 84 -7.90 9.73 13.13
C GLU A 84 -6.67 9.11 12.47
N LEU A 85 -6.09 9.79 11.47
CA LEU A 85 -4.87 9.30 10.80
C LEU A 85 -3.71 9.17 11.79
N ASN A 86 -3.51 10.16 12.67
CA ASN A 86 -2.45 10.10 13.66
C ASN A 86 -2.67 8.95 14.66
N ALA A 87 -3.92 8.65 15.04
CA ALA A 87 -4.24 7.54 15.94
C ALA A 87 -3.82 6.20 15.30
N VAL A 88 -4.22 5.93 14.05
CA VAL A 88 -3.84 4.71 13.33
C VAL A 88 -2.32 4.60 13.17
N VAL A 89 -1.66 5.72 12.83
CA VAL A 89 -0.19 5.78 12.70
C VAL A 89 0.53 5.43 14.00
N GLN A 90 0.01 5.88 15.14
CA GLN A 90 0.58 5.60 16.45
C GLN A 90 0.29 4.17 16.92
N GLU A 91 -0.93 3.69 16.72
CA GLU A 91 -1.39 2.36 17.13
C GLU A 91 -0.68 1.23 16.36
N ALA A 92 -0.56 1.36 15.03
CA ALA A 92 0.10 0.36 14.19
C ALA A 92 1.61 0.61 14.02
N ASN A 93 2.14 1.69 14.60
CA ASN A 93 3.54 2.11 14.50
C ASN A 93 4.04 2.32 13.05
N ILE A 94 3.16 2.70 12.13
CA ILE A 94 3.48 2.85 10.71
C ILE A 94 4.14 4.20 10.38
N VAL A 95 4.72 4.30 9.18
CA VAL A 95 5.25 5.56 8.64
C VAL A 95 4.12 6.29 7.89
N ARG A 96 3.60 7.38 8.46
CA ARG A 96 2.51 8.18 7.84
C ARG A 96 2.79 8.56 6.38
N ASP A 97 4.02 8.98 6.11
CA ASP A 97 4.44 9.38 4.77
C ASP A 97 4.38 8.20 3.79
N ALA A 98 4.75 6.99 4.22
CA ALA A 98 4.67 5.78 3.39
C ALA A 98 3.22 5.47 3.01
N PHE A 99 2.29 5.52 3.98
CA PHE A 99 0.86 5.35 3.71
C PHE A 99 0.34 6.37 2.70
N ILE A 100 0.67 7.65 2.83
CA ILE A 100 0.18 8.68 1.91
C ILE A 100 0.75 8.50 0.49
N ASN A 101 2.03 8.13 0.37
CA ASN A 101 2.60 7.78 -0.95
C ASN A 101 1.89 6.57 -1.56
N ARG A 102 1.63 5.54 -0.75
CA ARG A 102 0.92 4.34 -1.18
C ARG A 102 -0.51 4.64 -1.64
N LEU A 103 -1.23 5.46 -0.89
CA LEU A 103 -2.56 5.95 -1.26
C LEU A 103 -2.51 6.66 -2.62
N ILE A 104 -1.56 7.58 -2.83
CA ILE A 104 -1.43 8.31 -4.10
C ILE A 104 -1.05 7.37 -5.25
N ILE A 105 -0.20 6.36 -5.00
CA ILE A 105 0.12 5.32 -5.99
C ILE A 105 -1.17 4.63 -6.42
N PHE A 106 -2.01 4.19 -5.48
CA PHE A 106 -3.23 3.47 -5.82
C PHE A 106 -4.27 4.33 -6.55
N LEU A 107 -4.49 5.57 -6.09
CA LEU A 107 -5.39 6.53 -6.74
C LEU A 107 -4.97 6.88 -8.18
N ARG A 108 -3.67 6.80 -8.49
CA ARG A 108 -3.10 7.09 -9.81
C ARG A 108 -2.93 5.85 -10.68
N SER A 109 -2.90 4.66 -10.09
CA SER A 109 -2.23 3.47 -10.60
C SER A 109 -2.26 3.35 -12.12
N ASN A 110 -1.09 3.11 -12.71
CA ASN A 110 -1.01 2.79 -14.13
C ASN A 110 -1.03 1.27 -14.32
N SER A 111 -1.28 0.86 -15.56
CA SER A 111 -1.25 -0.54 -16.01
C SER A 111 -0.05 -1.34 -15.53
N LYS A 112 1.15 -0.74 -15.47
CA LYS A 112 2.36 -1.47 -15.05
C LYS A 112 2.31 -1.84 -13.57
N VAL A 113 1.87 -0.91 -12.71
CA VAL A 113 1.73 -1.17 -11.28
C VAL A 113 0.63 -2.20 -11.05
N LEU A 114 -0.53 -2.04 -11.67
CA LEU A 114 -1.67 -2.96 -11.50
C LEU A 114 -1.29 -4.37 -11.96
N LYS A 115 -0.67 -4.53 -13.14
CA LYS A 115 -0.20 -5.83 -13.62
C LYS A 115 0.85 -6.46 -12.70
N ALA A 116 1.82 -5.69 -12.23
CA ALA A 116 2.84 -6.21 -11.31
C ALA A 116 2.23 -6.74 -10.01
N LEU A 117 1.15 -6.10 -9.55
CA LEU A 117 0.38 -6.50 -8.37
C LEU A 117 -0.74 -7.50 -8.68
N LYS A 118 -0.87 -7.93 -9.95
CA LYS A 118 -1.96 -8.78 -10.44
C LYS A 118 -3.35 -8.22 -10.09
N LEU A 119 -3.52 -6.90 -10.13
CA LEU A 119 -4.79 -6.20 -9.90
C LEU A 119 -5.47 -5.81 -11.22
N PRO A 120 -6.81 -5.66 -11.23
CA PRO A 120 -7.55 -5.33 -12.44
C PRO A 120 -7.21 -3.91 -12.92
N GLU A 121 -7.20 -3.73 -14.23
CA GLU A 121 -6.97 -2.43 -14.89
C GLU A 121 -8.28 -1.67 -15.17
N GLY A 122 -9.42 -2.33 -15.00
CA GLY A 122 -10.74 -1.77 -15.25
C GLY A 122 -11.82 -2.49 -14.45
N VAL A 123 -13.04 -1.97 -14.51
CA VAL A 123 -14.21 -2.50 -13.81
C VAL A 123 -15.04 -3.30 -14.83
N ASP A 124 -14.63 -4.55 -15.07
CA ASP A 124 -15.35 -5.53 -15.89
C ASP A 124 -15.81 -6.67 -14.97
N GLN A 125 -17.03 -7.18 -15.15
CA GLN A 125 -17.54 -8.30 -14.35
C GLN A 125 -16.63 -9.54 -14.43
N SER A 126 -15.94 -9.74 -15.55
CA SER A 126 -15.00 -10.85 -15.72
C SER A 126 -13.73 -10.75 -14.87
N GLU A 127 -13.45 -9.58 -14.30
CA GLU A 127 -12.27 -9.35 -13.44
C GLU A 127 -12.50 -9.72 -11.97
N PHE A 128 -13.75 -10.03 -11.57
CA PHE A 128 -14.16 -10.30 -10.19
C PHE A 128 -14.97 -11.58 -10.08
N ASN A 129 -14.84 -12.28 -8.94
CA ASN A 129 -15.65 -13.46 -8.66
C ASN A 129 -17.04 -13.07 -8.10
N GLU A 130 -17.10 -11.94 -7.40
CA GLU A 130 -18.34 -11.39 -6.85
C GLU A 130 -19.08 -10.44 -7.79
N SER A 131 -20.39 -10.28 -7.57
CA SER A 131 -21.19 -9.29 -8.28
C SER A 131 -20.79 -7.88 -7.86
N ILE A 132 -20.00 -7.21 -8.70
CA ILE A 132 -19.63 -5.82 -8.51
C ILE A 132 -20.82 -4.87 -8.77
N GLU A 133 -20.92 -3.81 -7.96
CA GLU A 133 -21.85 -2.72 -8.24
C GLU A 133 -21.45 -2.04 -9.56
N ALA A 134 -22.40 -1.96 -10.49
CA ALA A 134 -22.16 -1.37 -11.79
C ALA A 134 -21.91 0.14 -11.68
N MET A 135 -20.83 0.62 -12.31
CA MET A 135 -20.54 2.05 -12.36
C MET A 135 -21.69 2.79 -13.09
N PRO A 136 -22.22 3.88 -12.50
CA PRO A 136 -23.24 4.69 -13.16
C PRO A 136 -22.76 5.22 -14.51
N THR A 137 -23.64 5.22 -15.52
CA THR A 137 -23.33 5.77 -16.85
C THR A 137 -23.30 7.31 -16.86
N SER A 138 -23.94 7.97 -15.89
CA SER A 138 -23.89 9.42 -15.73
C SER A 138 -22.50 9.85 -15.22
N PRO A 139 -21.76 10.72 -15.93
CA PRO A 139 -20.40 11.10 -15.55
C PRO A 139 -20.29 11.66 -14.13
N LEU A 140 -21.24 12.52 -13.71
CA LEU A 140 -21.22 13.09 -12.36
C LEU A 140 -21.50 12.02 -11.29
N ARG A 141 -22.40 11.08 -11.57
CA ARG A 141 -22.67 9.97 -10.64
C ARG A 141 -21.50 8.98 -10.58
N ALA A 142 -20.81 8.74 -11.69
CA ALA A 142 -19.59 7.95 -11.72
C ALA A 142 -18.49 8.61 -10.85
N MET A 143 -18.34 9.93 -10.94
CA MET A 143 -17.41 10.67 -10.08
C MET A 143 -17.82 10.62 -8.60
N GLU A 144 -19.11 10.69 -8.29
CA GLU A 144 -19.62 10.54 -6.93
C GLU A 144 -19.35 9.14 -6.38
N ALA A 145 -19.64 8.09 -7.16
CA ALA A 145 -19.36 6.70 -6.78
C ALA A 145 -17.86 6.50 -6.49
N ALA A 146 -16.99 6.96 -7.39
CA ALA A 146 -15.55 6.92 -7.20
C ALA A 146 -15.06 7.77 -6.01
N GLN A 147 -15.82 8.76 -5.55
CA GLN A 147 -15.47 9.53 -4.34
C GLN A 147 -16.02 8.91 -3.05
N GLN A 148 -17.06 8.08 -3.14
CA GLN A 148 -17.64 7.38 -1.99
C GLN A 148 -16.76 6.21 -1.57
N ASP A 149 -16.28 5.46 -2.55
CA ASP A 149 -15.30 4.41 -2.33
C ASP A 149 -14.23 4.41 -3.45
N PRO A 150 -13.13 5.14 -3.27
CA PRO A 150 -12.14 5.36 -4.33
C PRO A 150 -11.30 4.14 -4.66
N LEU A 151 -11.07 3.23 -3.70
CA LEU A 151 -10.22 2.06 -3.88
C LEU A 151 -10.98 0.74 -3.67
N GLY A 152 -12.32 0.77 -3.56
CA GLY A 152 -13.16 -0.41 -3.29
C GLY A 152 -12.91 -1.57 -4.25
N TYR A 153 -12.86 -1.31 -5.55
CA TYR A 153 -12.57 -2.35 -6.55
C TYR A 153 -11.16 -2.93 -6.39
N LEU A 154 -10.16 -2.11 -6.04
CA LEU A 154 -8.80 -2.61 -5.80
C LEU A 154 -8.72 -3.42 -4.49
N ARG A 155 -9.44 -3.02 -3.44
CA ARG A 155 -9.53 -3.78 -2.19
C ARG A 155 -10.20 -5.14 -2.41
N LEU A 156 -11.33 -5.17 -3.11
CA LEU A 156 -12.01 -6.43 -3.46
C LEU A 156 -11.08 -7.37 -4.25
N ALA A 157 -10.42 -6.84 -5.29
CA ALA A 157 -9.46 -7.64 -6.05
C ALA A 157 -8.26 -8.11 -5.22
N CYS A 158 -7.79 -7.31 -4.26
CA CYS A 158 -6.75 -7.73 -3.33
C CYS A 158 -7.21 -8.90 -2.45
N GLU A 159 -8.42 -8.82 -1.92
CA GLU A 159 -9.01 -9.88 -1.08
C GLU A 159 -9.18 -11.17 -1.92
N GLU A 160 -9.74 -11.10 -3.12
CA GLU A 160 -9.95 -12.28 -3.99
C GLU A 160 -8.64 -12.92 -4.47
N ARG A 161 -7.65 -12.12 -4.88
CA ARG A 161 -6.45 -12.62 -5.58
C ARG A 161 -5.29 -12.93 -4.66
N HIS A 162 -5.23 -12.28 -3.50
CA HIS A 162 -4.10 -12.37 -2.57
C HIS A 162 -4.51 -12.74 -1.14
N ASN A 163 -5.81 -12.86 -0.85
CA ASN A 163 -6.33 -13.07 0.51
C ASN A 163 -5.74 -12.05 1.51
N SER A 164 -5.60 -10.80 1.06
CA SER A 164 -4.92 -9.73 1.78
C SER A 164 -5.60 -8.40 1.54
N GLY A 165 -5.49 -7.49 2.51
CA GLY A 165 -5.85 -6.09 2.34
C GLY A 165 -4.91 -5.35 1.37
N LEU A 166 -5.40 -4.24 0.80
CA LEU A 166 -4.68 -3.44 -0.19
C LEU A 166 -3.43 -2.76 0.40
N TYR A 167 -3.49 -2.34 1.67
CA TYR A 167 -2.38 -1.73 2.38
C TYR A 167 -1.38 -2.76 2.93
N LEU A 168 -1.79 -4.01 3.06
CA LEU A 168 -0.92 -5.13 3.42
C LEU A 168 -0.26 -5.81 2.21
N LEU A 169 -0.74 -5.53 0.99
CA LEU A 169 -0.22 -6.16 -0.22
C LEU A 169 1.30 -5.94 -0.37
N ARG A 170 2.06 -7.02 -0.58
CA ARG A 170 3.50 -6.91 -0.78
C ARG A 170 3.81 -6.31 -2.15
N MET A 171 4.54 -5.19 -2.18
CA MET A 171 5.11 -4.64 -3.41
C MET A 171 6.55 -5.14 -3.60
N SER A 172 7.17 -4.87 -4.75
CA SER A 172 8.59 -5.19 -4.96
C SER A 172 9.49 -4.55 -3.89
N PRO A 173 10.65 -5.15 -3.54
CA PRO A 173 11.54 -4.61 -2.52
C PRO A 173 11.98 -3.15 -2.76
N SER A 174 12.10 -2.75 -4.03
CA SER A 174 12.37 -1.36 -4.43
C SER A 174 11.29 -0.34 -4.01
N MET A 175 10.12 -0.82 -3.58
CA MET A 175 8.96 -0.05 -3.15
C MET A 175 8.69 -0.18 -1.65
N ASP A 176 9.62 -0.74 -0.87
CA ASP A 176 9.47 -0.90 0.59
C ASP A 176 9.27 0.44 1.31
N GLY A 177 9.77 1.54 0.74
CA GLY A 177 9.54 2.89 1.24
C GLY A 177 8.07 3.32 1.27
N VAL A 178 7.19 2.62 0.55
CA VAL A 178 5.74 2.88 0.56
C VAL A 178 4.95 1.73 1.20
N ALA A 179 5.60 0.82 1.93
CA ALA A 179 4.90 -0.23 2.67
C ALA A 179 4.19 0.34 3.91
N CYS A 180 2.96 -0.13 4.17
CA CYS A 180 2.28 0.16 5.44
C CYS A 180 2.65 -0.85 6.53
N TYR A 181 3.01 -2.08 6.14
CA TYR A 181 3.46 -3.14 7.04
C TYR A 181 4.55 -3.97 6.35
N LEU A 182 5.53 -4.43 7.13
CA LEU A 182 6.55 -5.42 6.78
C LEU A 182 6.79 -6.24 8.04
N ASP A 183 6.81 -7.57 7.89
CA ASP A 183 7.24 -8.44 8.97
C ASP A 183 8.75 -8.30 9.18
N ASP A 184 9.24 -8.55 10.40
CA ASP A 184 10.68 -8.44 10.67
C ASP A 184 11.49 -9.44 9.84
N THR A 185 10.92 -10.60 9.50
CA THR A 185 11.54 -11.57 8.57
C THR A 185 11.78 -11.01 7.17
N GLU A 186 11.05 -9.94 6.79
CA GLU A 186 11.18 -9.28 5.49
C GLU A 186 12.10 -8.05 5.52
N VAL A 187 12.57 -7.65 6.70
CA VAL A 187 13.43 -6.47 6.87
C VAL A 187 14.90 -6.89 6.72
N PRO A 188 15.61 -6.44 5.67
CA PRO A 188 17.00 -6.83 5.45
C PRO A 188 17.89 -6.48 6.64
N GLY A 189 18.62 -7.49 7.15
CA GLY A 189 19.53 -7.35 8.29
C GLY A 189 18.85 -7.28 9.66
N SER A 190 17.54 -7.59 9.75
CA SER A 190 16.92 -7.89 11.04
C SER A 190 17.36 -9.27 11.55
N GLU A 191 17.28 -9.50 12.86
CA GLU A 191 17.56 -10.79 13.47
C GLU A 191 16.64 -11.89 12.90
N ALA A 192 15.34 -11.63 12.82
CA ALA A 192 14.36 -12.56 12.27
C ALA A 192 14.62 -12.90 10.78
N ALA A 193 15.07 -11.93 9.97
CA ALA A 193 15.42 -12.18 8.58
C ALA A 193 16.68 -13.05 8.46
N MET A 194 17.68 -12.80 9.31
CA MET A 194 18.90 -13.61 9.36
C MET A 194 18.62 -15.04 9.82
N GLU A 195 17.76 -15.23 10.82
CA GLU A 195 17.32 -16.54 11.29
C GLU A 195 16.54 -17.30 10.20
N MET A 196 15.62 -16.63 9.51
CA MET A 196 14.87 -17.20 8.39
C MET A 196 15.80 -17.61 7.25
N GLU A 197 16.77 -16.76 6.89
CA GLU A 197 17.74 -17.06 5.84
C GLU A 197 18.63 -18.25 6.22
N ALA A 198 19.05 -18.36 7.48
CA ALA A 198 19.80 -19.51 7.98
C ALA A 198 18.97 -20.80 7.90
N ALA A 199 17.71 -20.76 8.35
CA ALA A 199 16.80 -21.90 8.31
C ALA A 199 16.51 -22.38 6.88
N LEU A 200 16.37 -21.45 5.93
CA LEU A 200 16.19 -21.78 4.51
C LEU A 200 17.44 -22.45 3.91
N LYS A 201 18.64 -21.95 4.23
CA LYS A 201 19.90 -22.58 3.79
C LYS A 201 20.06 -23.99 4.35
N ASP A 202 19.72 -24.20 5.62
CA ASP A 202 19.78 -25.53 6.24
C ASP A 202 18.79 -26.50 5.58
N LEU A 203 17.59 -26.01 5.22
CA LEU A 203 16.58 -26.81 4.49
C LEU A 203 17.04 -27.15 3.08
N GLU A 204 17.61 -26.19 2.34
CA GLU A 204 18.16 -26.42 0.99
C GLU A 204 19.29 -27.45 1.03
N ALA A 205 20.19 -27.36 2.00
CA ALA A 205 21.24 -28.37 2.21
C ALA A 205 20.65 -29.76 2.48
N ALA A 206 19.63 -29.86 3.34
CA ALA A 206 18.98 -31.13 3.64
C ALA A 206 18.24 -31.73 2.43
N LEU A 207 17.65 -30.90 1.57
CA LEU A 207 16.99 -31.33 0.33
C LEU A 207 18.02 -31.84 -0.69
N ASN A 208 19.14 -31.13 -0.87
CA ASN A 208 20.23 -31.58 -1.75
C ASN A 208 20.81 -32.93 -1.28
N ASP A 209 21.07 -33.08 0.02
CA ASP A 209 21.52 -34.35 0.61
C ASP A 209 20.52 -35.49 0.39
N PHE A 210 19.22 -35.19 0.39
CA PHE A 210 18.17 -36.16 0.11
C PHE A 210 18.15 -36.58 -1.37
N GLU A 211 18.28 -35.62 -2.30
CA GLU A 211 18.35 -35.88 -3.73
C GLU A 211 19.59 -36.70 -4.12
N GLU A 212 20.74 -36.43 -3.50
CA GLU A 212 21.97 -37.22 -3.69
C GLU A 212 21.81 -38.68 -3.23
N LYS A 213 21.15 -38.90 -2.08
CA LYS A 213 20.88 -40.27 -1.57
C LYS A 213 19.88 -41.03 -2.45
N MET A 214 18.91 -40.34 -3.03
CA MET A 214 17.92 -40.94 -3.94
C MET A 214 18.51 -41.28 -5.32
N SER A 215 19.43 -40.46 -5.84
CA SER A 215 20.12 -40.72 -7.11
C SER A 215 21.21 -41.80 -6.99
N GLY A 216 21.86 -41.94 -5.82
CA GLY A 216 22.83 -43.00 -5.54
C GLY A 216 22.23 -44.40 -5.31
N SER A 217 20.90 -44.53 -5.16
CA SER A 217 20.21 -45.80 -4.88
C SER A 217 19.67 -46.52 -6.13
N GLN A 218 19.93 -45.98 -7.33
CA GLN A 218 19.56 -46.59 -8.63
C GLN A 218 20.76 -47.20 -9.38
N SER A 219 21.92 -47.37 -8.72
CA SER A 219 23.14 -47.98 -9.28
C SER A 219 23.32 -49.43 -8.85
#